data_AF-A0A2I0QB28-F1
#
_entry.id   AF-A0A2I0QB28-F1
#
_cell.length_a   1.000
_cell.length_b   1.000
_cell.length_c   1.000
_cell.angle_alpha   90.00
_cell.angle_beta   90.00
_cell.angle_gamma   90.00
#
_symmetry.space_group_name_H-M   'P 1'
#
loop_
_entity.id
_entity.type
_entity.pdbx_description
1 polymer ?
#
loop_
_entity_poly.entity_id
_entity_poly.type
_entity_poly.pdbx_seq_one_letter_code
_entity_poly.pdbx_strand_id
1 'polypeptide(L)'
;MVKEIQLRIPIQEEKFEGILKKKAARFLNIAEKDISAVKVLRKSIDARKSDIVFNYKVAVYIHEQLPEFSEYSFEYKDVTKSKEVHIIGFGPAGMFAALRCIELGYKPVVLERGKKVQERRRDLRAINQFHIVNEDSNYCFGEGGAGTYSDGKLYTRSLKRGDVRRVFENLVFHGATEEILVDAHPHIGTNNLPKIVENIRETVL
;
A
#
# COMPACT_ATOMS: atom_id res chain seq x y z
N MET A 1 25.77 -10.72 -6.95
CA MET A 1 25.69 -9.25 -6.85
C MET A 1 24.30 -8.78 -7.28
N VAL A 2 23.85 -7.63 -6.77
CA VAL A 2 22.59 -6.98 -7.20
C VAL A 2 22.88 -5.76 -8.07
N LYS A 3 22.20 -5.63 -9.22
CA LYS A 3 22.26 -4.44 -10.08
C LYS A 3 20.87 -3.83 -10.28
N GLU A 4 20.74 -2.53 -10.02
CA GLU A 4 19.53 -1.79 -10.37
C GLU A 4 19.63 -1.23 -11.79
N ILE A 5 18.63 -1.52 -12.62
CA ILE A 5 18.58 -1.05 -14.02
C ILE A 5 17.20 -0.52 -14.37
N GLN A 6 17.13 0.27 -15.44
CA GLN A 6 15.88 0.71 -16.04
C GLN A 6 15.65 -0.02 -17.35
N LEU A 7 14.46 -0.59 -17.51
CA LEU A 7 14.04 -1.30 -18.71
C LEU A 7 12.81 -0.63 -19.30
N ARG A 8 12.78 -0.49 -20.63
CA ARG A 8 11.62 -0.03 -21.38
C ARG A 8 11.07 -1.19 -22.19
N ILE A 9 9.83 -1.56 -21.93
CA ILE A 9 9.16 -2.73 -22.51
C ILE A 9 7.94 -2.27 -23.29
N PRO A 10 7.88 -2.47 -24.61
CA PRO A 10 6.66 -2.22 -25.39
C PRO A 10 5.49 -3.03 -24.84
N ILE A 11 4.27 -2.48 -24.87
CA ILE A 11 3.07 -3.16 -24.34
C ILE A 11 2.86 -4.55 -24.99
N GLN A 12 3.22 -4.71 -26.26
CA GLN A 12 3.10 -5.97 -26.98
C GLN A 12 4.07 -7.03 -26.48
N GLU A 13 5.19 -6.63 -25.87
CA GLU A 13 6.20 -7.52 -25.32
C GLU A 13 5.97 -7.87 -23.85
N GLU A 14 5.24 -7.03 -23.11
CA GLU A 14 5.05 -7.20 -21.65
C GLU A 14 4.30 -8.49 -21.29
N LYS A 15 3.43 -8.97 -22.19
CA LYS A 15 2.71 -10.23 -22.05
C LYS A 15 3.59 -11.48 -22.13
N PHE A 16 4.85 -11.37 -22.58
CA PHE A 16 5.72 -12.54 -22.71
C PHE A 16 6.36 -12.89 -21.38
N GLU A 17 6.18 -14.13 -20.96
CA GLU A 17 6.79 -14.65 -19.73
C GLU A 17 8.32 -14.52 -19.76
N GLY A 18 8.88 -14.08 -18.63
CA GLY A 18 10.32 -13.88 -18.47
C GLY A 18 10.91 -12.70 -19.26
N ILE A 19 10.10 -11.82 -19.87
CA ILE A 19 10.58 -10.69 -20.68
C ILE A 19 11.55 -9.79 -19.90
N LEU A 20 11.28 -9.52 -18.62
CA LEU A 20 12.15 -8.70 -17.77
C LEU A 20 13.53 -9.34 -17.59
N LYS A 21 13.59 -10.66 -17.39
CA LYS A 21 14.85 -11.41 -17.27
C LYS A 21 15.65 -11.38 -18.58
N LYS A 22 14.98 -11.60 -19.72
CA LYS A 22 15.58 -11.54 -21.07
C LYS A 22 16.16 -10.15 -21.36
N LYS A 23 15.40 -9.10 -21.08
CA LYS A 23 15.81 -7.70 -21.32
C LYS A 23 16.90 -7.28 -20.35
N ALA A 24 16.85 -7.73 -19.09
CA ALA A 24 17.92 -7.51 -18.11
C ALA A 24 19.23 -8.17 -18.56
N ALA A 25 19.21 -9.42 -19.01
CA ALA A 25 20.39 -10.13 -19.50
C ALA A 25 21.04 -9.41 -20.68
N ARG A 26 20.23 -8.97 -21.66
CA ARG A 26 20.70 -8.17 -22.81
C ARG A 26 21.26 -6.82 -22.38
N PHE A 27 20.58 -6.12 -21.46
CA PHE A 27 21.02 -4.81 -20.96
C PHE A 27 22.36 -4.91 -20.22
N LEU A 28 22.56 -5.96 -19.44
CA LEU A 28 23.76 -6.19 -18.63
C LEU A 28 24.89 -6.93 -19.36
N ASN A 29 24.63 -7.41 -20.58
CA ASN A 29 25.54 -8.24 -21.39
C ASN A 29 26.03 -9.50 -20.64
N ILE A 30 25.10 -10.24 -20.03
CA ILE A 30 25.35 -11.51 -19.31
C ILE A 30 24.39 -12.60 -19.79
N ALA A 31 24.66 -13.87 -19.46
CA ALA A 31 23.74 -14.94 -19.81
C ALA A 31 22.51 -14.96 -18.89
N GLU A 32 21.34 -15.33 -19.40
CA GLU A 32 20.11 -15.40 -18.59
C GLU A 32 20.23 -16.38 -17.41
N LYS A 33 21.05 -17.43 -17.56
CA LYS A 33 21.34 -18.41 -16.49
C LYS A 33 22.07 -17.79 -15.29
N ASP A 34 22.78 -16.68 -15.49
CA ASP A 34 23.53 -16.01 -14.44
C ASP A 34 22.60 -15.12 -13.58
N ILE A 35 21.41 -14.80 -14.10
CA ILE A 35 20.37 -14.06 -13.37
C ILE A 35 19.55 -15.05 -12.53
N SER A 36 19.69 -14.93 -11.22
CA SER A 36 18.94 -15.70 -10.22
C SER A 36 17.51 -15.18 -10.07
N ALA A 37 17.32 -13.86 -10.01
CA ALA A 37 15.99 -13.25 -9.86
C ALA A 37 15.93 -11.82 -10.44
N VAL A 38 14.72 -11.36 -10.77
CA VAL A 38 14.44 -9.96 -11.14
C VAL A 38 13.29 -9.45 -10.28
N LYS A 39 13.59 -8.56 -9.34
CA LYS A 39 12.59 -7.90 -8.47
C LYS A 39 12.19 -6.57 -9.09
N VAL A 40 10.89 -6.34 -9.27
CA VAL A 40 10.41 -5.05 -9.77
C VAL A 40 10.40 -4.05 -8.62
N LEU A 41 11.10 -2.92 -8.80
CA LEU A 41 11.17 -1.84 -7.83
C LEU A 41 10.20 -0.70 -8.15
N ARG A 42 9.90 -0.49 -9.43
CA ARG A 42 8.92 0.48 -9.89
C ARG A 42 8.37 0.11 -11.27
N LYS A 43 7.08 0.29 -11.49
CA LYS A 43 6.40 0.14 -12.79
C LYS A 43 5.65 1.43 -13.13
N SER A 44 5.76 1.89 -14.37
CA SER A 44 4.99 3.02 -14.88
C SER A 44 4.68 2.82 -16.36
N ILE A 45 3.62 3.46 -16.85
CA ILE A 45 3.20 3.41 -18.25
C ILE A 45 3.43 4.78 -18.89
N ASP A 46 4.03 4.80 -20.07
CA ASP A 46 4.07 5.97 -20.95
C ASP A 46 3.17 5.70 -22.15
N ALA A 47 1.98 6.32 -22.12
CA ALA A 47 0.96 6.21 -23.16
C ALA A 47 0.73 7.55 -23.89
N ARG A 48 1.74 8.45 -23.89
CA ARG A 48 1.64 9.76 -24.55
C ARG A 48 1.73 9.70 -26.07
N LYS A 49 2.24 8.59 -26.62
CA LYS A 49 2.38 8.32 -28.06
C LYS A 49 1.67 6.99 -28.39
N SER A 50 1.48 6.72 -29.68
CA SER A 50 0.91 5.46 -30.18
C SER A 50 1.68 4.23 -29.70
N ASP A 51 3.01 4.35 -29.59
CA ASP A 51 3.87 3.30 -29.06
C ASP A 51 3.87 3.33 -27.53
N ILE A 52 2.90 2.61 -26.95
CA ILE A 52 2.76 2.50 -25.50
C ILE A 52 3.90 1.63 -24.93
N VAL A 53 4.60 2.17 -23.92
CA VAL A 53 5.70 1.46 -23.26
C VAL A 53 5.53 1.46 -21.75
N PHE A 54 5.89 0.35 -21.12
CA PHE A 54 6.10 0.28 -19.69
C PHE A 54 7.56 0.61 -19.36
N ASN A 55 7.77 1.50 -18.40
CA ASN A 55 9.08 1.75 -17.82
C ASN A 55 9.16 1.02 -16.47
N TYR A 56 10.14 0.12 -16.37
CA TYR A 56 10.43 -0.66 -15.19
C TYR A 56 11.75 -0.19 -14.58
N LYS A 57 11.77 0.00 -13.26
CA LYS A 57 13.01 -0.05 -12.47
C LYS A 57 13.05 -1.43 -11.82
N VAL A 58 14.13 -2.18 -12.03
CA VAL A 58 14.27 -3.55 -11.49
C VAL A 58 15.60 -3.72 -10.76
N ALA A 59 15.60 -4.53 -9.71
CA ALA A 59 16.80 -5.10 -9.09
C ALA A 59 17.04 -6.49 -9.68
N VAL A 60 18.19 -6.67 -10.31
CA VAL A 60 18.62 -7.92 -10.94
C VAL A 60 19.63 -8.60 -10.03
N TYR A 61 19.28 -9.78 -9.55
CA TYR A 61 20.11 -10.60 -8.68
C TYR A 61 20.93 -11.57 -9.55
N ILE A 62 22.25 -11.47 -9.47
CA ILE A 62 23.19 -12.26 -10.29
C ILE A 62 23.95 -13.19 -9.34
N HIS A 63 23.74 -14.51 -9.48
CA HIS A 63 24.27 -15.53 -8.59
C HIS A 63 24.01 -15.25 -7.09
N GLU A 64 22.90 -14.59 -6.78
CA GLU A 64 22.48 -14.25 -5.41
C GLU A 64 21.01 -14.60 -5.24
N GLN A 65 20.64 -15.02 -4.04
CA GLN A 65 19.25 -15.34 -3.72
C GLN A 65 18.43 -14.06 -3.53
N LEU A 66 17.17 -14.12 -3.94
CA LEU A 66 16.19 -13.11 -3.58
C LEU A 66 15.92 -13.26 -2.07
N PRO A 67 15.86 -12.16 -1.30
CA PRO A 67 15.45 -12.24 0.10
C PRO A 67 14.06 -12.90 0.22
N GLU A 68 13.92 -13.87 1.12
CA GLU A 68 12.65 -14.58 1.38
C GLU A 68 11.63 -13.70 2.11
N PHE A 69 12.10 -12.69 2.84
CA PHE A 69 11.25 -11.80 3.64
C PHE A 69 11.14 -10.41 3.03
N SER A 70 10.00 -9.77 3.28
CA SER A 70 9.80 -8.35 3.00
C SER A 70 10.85 -7.51 3.73
N GLU A 71 11.41 -6.51 3.05
CA GLU A 71 12.44 -5.62 3.62
C GLU A 71 11.89 -4.73 4.77
N TYR A 72 10.57 -4.64 4.92
CA TYR A 72 9.92 -3.86 5.95
C TYR A 72 9.40 -4.74 7.09
N SER A 73 9.60 -4.27 8.31
CA SER A 73 9.02 -4.81 9.53
C SER A 73 8.43 -3.68 10.37
N PHE A 74 7.33 -3.99 11.07
CA PHE A 74 6.70 -3.08 12.02
C PHE A 74 6.68 -3.75 13.38
N GLU A 75 7.44 -3.19 14.32
CA GLU A 75 7.48 -3.65 15.71
C GLU A 75 6.51 -2.81 16.55
N TYR A 76 5.34 -3.36 16.80
CA TYR A 76 4.35 -2.77 17.70
C TYR A 76 4.60 -3.27 19.13
N LYS A 77 4.94 -2.35 20.03
CA LYS A 77 5.30 -2.65 21.42
C LYS A 77 4.04 -2.87 22.26
N ASP A 78 4.16 -3.63 23.35
CA ASP A 78 3.14 -3.61 24.41
C ASP A 78 3.19 -2.24 25.11
N VAL A 79 2.13 -1.46 24.90
CA VAL A 79 1.97 -0.11 25.45
C VAL A 79 0.85 -0.02 26.47
N THR A 80 0.32 -1.14 26.96
CA THR A 80 -0.85 -1.19 27.87
C THR A 80 -0.70 -0.31 29.13
N LYS A 81 0.53 -0.16 29.64
CA LYS A 81 0.88 0.65 30.82
C LYS A 81 1.61 1.97 30.49
N SER A 82 1.69 2.33 29.21
CA SER A 82 2.40 3.51 28.74
C SER A 82 1.54 4.78 28.84
N LYS A 83 2.17 5.94 28.67
CA LYS A 83 1.47 7.24 28.68
C LYS A 83 0.43 7.29 27.55
N GLU A 84 -0.78 7.75 27.88
CA GLU A 84 -1.88 7.86 26.92
C GLU A 84 -1.72 9.03 25.95
N VAL A 85 -2.16 8.81 24.71
CA VAL A 85 -2.31 9.82 23.67
C VAL A 85 -3.72 9.68 23.08
N HIS A 86 -4.56 10.68 23.31
CA HIS A 86 -5.92 10.71 22.75
C HIS A 86 -5.89 11.15 21.29
N ILE A 87 -6.50 10.36 20.42
CA ILE A 87 -6.59 10.62 18.98
C ILE A 87 -8.08 10.70 18.61
N ILE A 88 -8.48 11.80 17.98
CA ILE A 88 -9.87 12.01 17.55
C ILE A 88 -10.00 11.67 16.07
N GLY A 89 -10.77 10.63 15.77
CA GLY A 89 -11.04 10.08 14.46
C GLY A 89 -10.15 8.89 14.10
N PHE A 90 -10.75 7.86 13.49
CA PHE A 90 -10.04 6.68 12.99
C PHE A 90 -9.98 6.66 11.46
N GLY A 91 -9.79 7.83 10.85
CA GLY A 91 -9.42 7.96 9.43
C GLY A 91 -7.93 7.65 9.18
N PRO A 92 -7.40 7.83 7.96
CA PRO A 92 -6.00 7.55 7.65
C PRO A 92 -5.01 8.24 8.62
N ALA A 93 -5.21 9.53 8.88
CA ALA A 93 -4.35 10.27 9.80
C ALA A 93 -4.38 9.70 11.23
N GLY A 94 -5.57 9.36 11.75
CA GLY A 94 -5.73 8.80 13.09
C GLY A 94 -5.15 7.39 13.21
N MET A 95 -5.38 6.55 12.20
CA MET A 95 -4.81 5.20 12.13
C MET A 95 -3.28 5.23 12.16
N PHE A 96 -2.65 6.02 11.28
CA PHE A 96 -1.18 6.09 11.25
C PHE A 96 -0.61 6.79 12.49
N ALA A 97 -1.32 7.75 13.09
CA ALA A 97 -0.93 8.33 14.37
C ALA A 97 -0.97 7.29 15.51
N ALA A 98 -2.00 6.44 15.56
CA ALA A 98 -2.13 5.39 16.56
C ALA A 98 -1.02 4.35 16.44
N LEU A 99 -0.79 3.84 15.24
CA LEU A 99 0.31 2.91 14.97
C LEU A 99 1.67 3.52 15.35
N ARG A 100 1.89 4.79 15.00
CA ARG A 100 3.14 5.49 15.35
C ARG A 100 3.28 5.69 16.86
N CYS A 101 2.19 5.92 17.60
CA CYS A 101 2.23 5.99 19.07
C CYS A 101 2.76 4.67 19.64
N ILE A 102 2.25 3.53 19.16
CA ILE A 102 2.64 2.20 19.65
C ILE A 102 4.13 1.93 19.37
N GLU A 103 4.62 2.22 18.16
CA GLU A 103 6.05 2.12 17.82
C GLU A 103 6.94 2.95 18.75
N LEU A 104 6.46 4.13 19.14
CA LEU A 104 7.16 5.05 20.04
C LEU A 104 6.99 4.72 21.52
N GLY A 105 6.18 3.72 21.88
CA GLY A 105 5.95 3.32 23.27
C GLY A 105 4.90 4.16 23.99
N TYR A 106 3.92 4.72 23.27
CA TYR A 106 2.77 5.43 23.83
C TYR A 106 1.50 4.62 23.60
N LYS A 107 0.54 4.73 24.53
CA LYS A 107 -0.76 4.07 24.46
C LYS A 107 -1.75 4.95 23.68
N PRO A 108 -2.06 4.67 22.40
CA PRO A 108 -3.09 5.42 21.72
C PRO A 108 -4.47 5.08 22.29
N VAL A 109 -5.33 6.09 22.41
CA VAL A 109 -6.74 5.93 22.71
C VAL A 109 -7.49 6.68 21.62
N VAL A 110 -8.08 5.92 20.69
CA VAL A 110 -8.72 6.49 19.50
C VAL A 110 -10.23 6.58 19.69
N LEU A 111 -10.79 7.76 19.47
CA LEU A 111 -12.22 8.03 19.57
C LEU A 111 -12.77 8.30 18.16
N GLU A 112 -13.62 7.41 17.66
CA GLU A 112 -14.31 7.55 16.38
C GLU A 112 -15.81 7.67 16.61
N ARG A 113 -16.44 8.67 15.99
CA ARG A 113 -17.88 8.92 16.16
C ARG A 113 -18.74 7.87 15.46
N GLY A 114 -18.26 7.37 14.31
CA GLY A 114 -19.03 6.44 13.51
C GLY A 114 -18.80 4.98 13.86
N LYS A 115 -19.46 4.10 13.10
CA LYS A 115 -19.46 2.67 13.38
C LYS A 115 -18.19 1.95 12.91
N LYS A 116 -18.05 0.72 13.38
CA LYS A 116 -17.10 -0.27 12.85
C LYS A 116 -17.29 -0.45 11.35
N VAL A 117 -16.20 -0.76 10.66
CA VAL A 117 -16.11 -0.72 9.21
C VAL A 117 -17.12 -1.64 8.53
N GLN A 118 -17.33 -2.85 9.06
CA GLN A 118 -18.29 -3.81 8.50
C GLN A 118 -19.75 -3.34 8.69
N GLU A 119 -20.06 -2.71 9.83
CA GLU A 119 -21.40 -2.22 10.14
C GLU A 119 -21.79 -1.03 9.24
N ARG A 120 -20.82 -0.19 8.86
CA ARG A 120 -21.02 0.94 7.93
C ARG A 120 -21.63 0.50 6.60
N ARG A 121 -21.41 -0.75 6.14
CA ARG A 121 -21.96 -1.25 4.86
C ARG A 121 -23.49 -1.14 4.81
N ARG A 122 -24.18 -1.37 5.93
CA ARG A 122 -25.63 -1.29 6.00
C ARG A 122 -26.10 0.16 5.87
N ASP A 123 -25.43 1.08 6.55
CA ASP A 123 -25.75 2.51 6.50
C ASP A 123 -25.46 3.08 5.10
N LEU A 124 -24.33 2.72 4.48
CA LEU A 124 -24.01 3.11 3.10
C LEU A 124 -25.00 2.56 2.08
N ARG A 125 -25.47 1.32 2.27
CA ARG A 125 -26.55 0.76 1.44
C ARG A 125 -27.83 1.58 1.59
N ALA A 126 -28.17 1.99 2.81
CA ALA A 126 -29.36 2.80 3.06
C ALA A 126 -29.31 4.17 2.38
N ILE A 127 -28.13 4.80 2.32
CA ILE A 127 -27.92 6.03 1.56
C ILE A 127 -28.22 5.81 0.07
N ASN A 128 -27.69 4.74 -0.51
CA ASN A 128 -27.82 4.49 -1.96
C ASN A 128 -29.21 3.99 -2.38
N GLN A 129 -29.87 3.17 -1.57
CA GLN A 129 -31.14 2.54 -1.92
C GLN A 129 -32.36 3.30 -1.42
N PHE A 130 -32.25 3.95 -0.27
CA PHE A 130 -33.39 4.56 0.43
C PHE A 130 -33.21 6.05 0.65
N HIS A 131 -32.07 6.64 0.25
CA HIS A 131 -31.72 8.05 0.49
C HIS A 131 -31.77 8.45 1.98
N ILE A 132 -31.61 7.47 2.88
CA ILE A 132 -31.56 7.70 4.32
C ILE A 132 -30.09 7.86 4.71
N VAL A 133 -29.75 9.01 5.28
CA VAL A 133 -28.40 9.31 5.75
C VAL A 133 -28.37 9.23 7.27
N ASN A 134 -27.53 8.33 7.79
CA ASN A 134 -27.18 8.33 9.21
C ASN A 134 -26.09 9.40 9.45
N GLU A 135 -26.34 10.32 10.37
CA GLU A 135 -25.46 11.47 10.64
C GLU A 135 -24.09 11.07 11.22
N ASP A 136 -24.00 9.91 11.89
CA ASP A 136 -22.77 9.39 12.49
C ASP A 136 -22.12 8.27 11.69
N SER A 137 -22.83 7.64 10.74
CA SER A 137 -22.32 6.52 9.95
C SER A 137 -22.66 6.68 8.47
N ASN A 138 -21.72 7.24 7.73
CA ASN A 138 -21.90 7.58 6.32
C ASN A 138 -20.55 7.53 5.58
N TYR A 139 -20.47 8.06 4.37
CA TYR A 139 -19.23 8.08 3.61
C TYR A 139 -18.10 8.82 4.34
N CYS A 140 -18.40 9.84 5.14
CA CYS A 140 -17.41 10.64 5.83
C CYS A 140 -16.99 10.04 7.18
N PHE A 141 -17.95 9.47 7.93
CA PHE A 141 -17.75 9.09 9.34
C PHE A 141 -17.79 7.58 9.58
N GLY A 142 -16.98 7.14 10.55
CA GLY A 142 -16.79 5.74 10.94
C GLY A 142 -15.39 5.22 10.67
N GLU A 143 -15.15 3.97 11.04
CA GLU A 143 -13.84 3.31 11.02
C GLU A 143 -13.17 3.38 9.62
N GLY A 144 -11.94 3.87 9.58
CA GLY A 144 -11.15 4.17 8.37
C GLY A 144 -11.52 5.50 7.68
N GLY A 145 -12.53 6.21 8.18
CA GLY A 145 -12.96 7.53 7.71
C GLY A 145 -13.47 7.54 6.28
N ALA A 146 -13.23 8.65 5.58
CA ALA A 146 -13.66 8.88 4.20
C ALA A 146 -12.93 8.01 3.16
N GLY A 147 -11.75 7.47 3.50
CA GLY A 147 -10.96 6.66 2.59
C GLY A 147 -11.51 5.26 2.38
N THR A 148 -12.19 4.68 3.37
CA THR A 148 -12.50 3.24 3.43
C THR A 148 -13.33 2.73 2.26
N TYR A 149 -14.36 3.48 1.87
CA TYR A 149 -15.30 3.11 0.80
C TYR A 149 -15.06 3.96 -0.45
N SER A 150 -13.78 4.10 -0.81
CA SER A 150 -13.33 4.78 -2.02
C SER A 150 -12.56 3.81 -2.93
N ASP A 151 -12.20 4.26 -4.14
CA ASP A 151 -11.33 3.52 -5.07
C ASP A 151 -9.93 3.23 -4.50
N GLY A 152 -9.57 3.84 -3.37
CA GLY A 152 -8.32 3.56 -2.66
C GLY A 152 -7.08 3.99 -3.43
N LYS A 153 -7.20 5.04 -4.27
CA LYS A 153 -6.07 5.64 -4.98
C LYS A 153 -5.09 6.24 -3.99
N LEU A 154 -3.85 5.78 -4.04
CA LEU A 154 -2.78 6.24 -3.16
C LEU A 154 -1.92 7.24 -3.94
N TYR A 155 -2.22 8.53 -3.77
CA TYR A 155 -1.44 9.60 -4.37
C TYR A 155 -1.07 10.66 -3.34
N THR A 156 0.12 11.23 -3.48
CA THR A 156 0.55 12.41 -2.73
C THR A 156 1.30 13.35 -3.66
N ARG A 157 1.06 14.66 -3.48
CA ARG A 157 1.83 15.71 -4.15
C ARG A 157 3.01 16.21 -3.30
N SER A 158 3.11 15.73 -2.06
CA SER A 158 4.12 16.13 -1.10
C SER A 158 5.10 14.99 -0.85
N LEU A 159 6.25 15.05 -1.52
CA LEU A 159 7.38 14.14 -1.29
C LEU A 159 8.44 14.71 -0.33
N LYS A 160 8.25 15.97 0.11
CA LYS A 160 9.21 16.67 0.99
C LYS A 160 8.94 16.45 2.48
N ARG A 161 7.81 15.85 2.85
CA ARG A 161 7.35 15.74 4.23
C ARG A 161 6.98 14.29 4.55
N GLY A 162 7.89 13.61 5.24
CA GLY A 162 7.70 12.24 5.73
C GLY A 162 8.02 11.14 4.73
N ASP A 163 7.97 9.92 5.22
CA ASP A 163 8.26 8.71 4.45
C ASP A 163 6.96 8.10 3.91
N VAL A 164 6.67 8.40 2.64
CA VAL A 164 5.50 7.87 1.92
C VAL A 164 5.61 6.36 1.73
N ARG A 165 6.83 5.85 1.56
CA ARG A 165 7.06 4.43 1.33
C ARG A 165 6.67 3.63 2.56
N ARG A 166 7.05 4.11 3.76
CA ARG A 166 6.64 3.49 5.03
C ARG A 166 5.12 3.35 5.16
N VAL A 167 4.36 4.32 4.68
CA VAL A 167 2.87 4.25 4.68
C VAL A 167 2.38 3.10 3.81
N PHE A 168 2.96 2.92 2.62
CA PHE A 168 2.56 1.83 1.73
C PHE A 168 2.99 0.47 2.29
N GLU A 169 4.21 0.37 2.81
CA GLU A 169 4.71 -0.84 3.48
C GLU A 169 3.82 -1.24 4.66
N ASN A 170 3.33 -0.26 5.41
CA ASN A 170 2.39 -0.50 6.51
C ASN A 170 1.04 -1.01 6.02
N LEU A 171 0.51 -0.45 4.92
CA LEU A 171 -0.72 -0.95 4.31
C LEU A 171 -0.56 -2.38 3.80
N VAL A 172 0.58 -2.72 3.19
CA VAL A 172 0.88 -4.10 2.76
C VAL A 172 1.03 -5.03 3.97
N PHE A 173 1.72 -4.59 5.02
CA PHE A 173 1.83 -5.33 6.28
C PHE A 173 0.45 -5.67 6.86
N HIS A 174 -0.54 -4.78 6.69
CA HIS A 174 -1.92 -4.99 7.10
C HIS A 174 -2.83 -5.61 6.03
N GLY A 175 -2.26 -6.18 4.97
CA GLY A 175 -2.97 -7.01 3.99
C GLY A 175 -3.33 -6.34 2.66
N ALA A 176 -2.74 -5.19 2.32
CA ALA A 176 -2.79 -4.67 0.96
C ALA A 176 -1.89 -5.47 0.01
N THR A 177 -2.14 -5.38 -1.30
CA THR A 177 -1.32 -6.02 -2.34
C THR A 177 0.08 -5.40 -2.40
N GLU A 178 1.13 -6.21 -2.60
CA GLU A 178 2.50 -5.72 -2.81
C GLU A 178 2.64 -4.85 -4.06
N GLU A 179 1.71 -4.95 -5.00
CA GLU A 179 1.68 -4.11 -6.22
C GLU A 179 1.69 -2.62 -5.90
N ILE A 180 1.13 -2.20 -4.75
CA ILE A 180 1.12 -0.79 -4.36
C ILE A 180 2.52 -0.22 -4.08
N LEU A 181 3.50 -1.07 -3.80
CA LEU A 181 4.90 -0.67 -3.59
C LEU A 181 5.65 -0.43 -4.89
N VAL A 182 5.11 -0.94 -6.00
CA VAL A 182 5.77 -0.97 -7.30
C VAL A 182 5.10 0.00 -8.27
N ASP A 183 3.77 0.08 -8.27
CA ASP A 183 3.04 0.88 -9.23
C ASP A 183 3.22 2.39 -9.01
N ALA A 184 3.41 3.12 -10.10
CA ALA A 184 3.55 4.59 -10.05
C ALA A 184 2.25 5.31 -9.69
N HIS A 185 1.09 4.68 -9.93
CA HIS A 185 -0.23 5.18 -9.53
C HIS A 185 -0.99 4.07 -8.81
N PRO A 186 -0.59 3.76 -7.56
CA PRO A 186 -1.10 2.59 -6.86
C PRO A 186 -2.54 2.80 -6.39
N HIS A 187 -3.29 1.70 -6.34
CA HIS A 187 -4.65 1.66 -5.82
C HIS A 187 -4.86 0.34 -5.07
N ILE A 188 -5.59 0.38 -3.96
CA ILE A 188 -5.86 -0.80 -3.13
C ILE A 188 -7.16 -1.51 -3.55
N GLY A 189 -8.11 -0.74 -4.11
CA GLY A 189 -9.46 -1.19 -4.43
C GLY A 189 -10.40 -1.18 -3.22
N THR A 190 -11.66 -0.79 -3.45
CA THR A 190 -12.67 -0.56 -2.41
C THR A 190 -12.97 -1.76 -1.53
N ASN A 191 -12.89 -2.99 -2.07
CA ASN A 191 -13.24 -4.20 -1.33
C ASN A 191 -12.17 -4.63 -0.31
N ASN A 192 -10.91 -4.23 -0.55
CA ASN A 192 -9.78 -4.61 0.29
C ASN A 192 -9.59 -3.64 1.47
N LEU A 193 -9.89 -2.35 1.26
CA LEU A 193 -9.71 -1.31 2.28
C LEU A 193 -10.44 -1.60 3.61
N PRO A 194 -11.71 -2.06 3.63
CA PRO A 194 -12.37 -2.45 4.87
C PRO A 194 -11.59 -3.47 5.71
N LYS A 195 -11.01 -4.48 5.05
CA LYS A 195 -10.23 -5.52 5.71
C LYS A 195 -8.92 -4.97 6.27
N ILE A 196 -8.24 -4.11 5.50
CA ILE A 196 -6.98 -3.47 5.93
C ILE A 196 -7.22 -2.56 7.14
N VAL A 197 -8.30 -1.76 7.11
CA VAL A 197 -8.70 -0.90 8.22
C VAL A 197 -8.98 -1.73 9.48
N GLU A 198 -9.70 -2.84 9.33
CA GLU A 198 -9.99 -3.76 10.43
C GLU A 198 -8.70 -4.37 11.01
N ASN A 199 -7.77 -4.82 10.15
CA ASN A 199 -6.45 -5.34 10.58
C ASN A 199 -5.62 -4.28 11.34
N ILE A 200 -5.65 -3.03 10.89
CA ILE A 200 -5.01 -1.91 11.60
C ILE A 200 -5.64 -1.72 12.98
N ARG A 201 -6.99 -1.76 13.07
CA ARG A 201 -7.68 -1.67 14.37
C ARG A 201 -7.26 -2.80 15.31
N GLU A 202 -7.23 -4.04 14.84
CA GLU A 202 -6.80 -5.20 15.65
C GLU A 202 -5.33 -5.09 16.09
N THR A 203 -4.48 -4.39 15.33
CA THR A 203 -3.10 -4.10 15.75
C THR A 203 -3.03 -3.03 16.84
N VAL A 204 -3.98 -2.10 16.85
CA VAL A 204 -4.04 -1.00 17.81
C VAL A 204 -4.65 -1.43 19.16
N LEU A 205 -5.53 -2.43 19.15
CA LEU A 205 -6.19 -2.99 20.34
C LEU A 205 -5.28 -3.95 21.12
#